data_AF-A0A4D6HQF3-F1
#
_entry.id   AF-A0A4D6HQF3-F1
#
_cell.length_a   1.000
_cell.length_b   1.000
_cell.length_c   1.000
_cell.angle_alpha   90.00
_cell.angle_beta   90.00
_cell.angle_gamma   90.00
#
_symmetry.space_group_name_H-M   'P 1'
#
loop_
_entity.id
_entity.type
_entity.pdbx_description
1 polymer ?
#
loop_
_entity_poly.entity_id
_entity_poly.type
_entity_poly.pdbx_seq_one_letter_code
_entity_poly.pdbx_strand_id
1 'polypeptide(L)'
;MSGTAVVVAGCVLAITVVVGLVAHECAHAAVLRLAGVEYTITYFPGRTGGVVGLLASCPWAAVHPRPTGRESTTILRVAALAPLLLAVPAFGLGASGLVPVESPVVTAVGIGWLACALPSPQDFSVAFYAHRALEETTSDKPNTATPVSRAD
;
A
#
# COMPACT_ATOMS: atom_id res chain seq x y z
N MET A 1 35.37 2.97 0.53
CA MET A 1 34.24 2.68 -0.39
C MET A 1 34.47 3.46 -1.68
N SER A 2 34.53 2.80 -2.83
CA SER A 2 34.77 3.48 -4.12
C SER A 2 33.49 4.21 -4.59
N GLY A 3 33.64 5.29 -5.37
CA GLY A 3 32.48 6.01 -5.94
C GLY A 3 31.57 5.10 -6.78
N THR A 4 32.16 4.11 -7.47
CA THR A 4 31.42 3.09 -8.22
C THR A 4 30.51 2.23 -7.34
N ALA A 5 30.97 1.85 -6.15
CA ALA A 5 30.17 1.04 -5.22
C ALA A 5 28.92 1.80 -4.72
N VAL A 6 29.04 3.12 -4.51
CA VAL A 6 27.92 3.97 -4.10
C VAL A 6 26.89 4.10 -5.22
N VAL A 7 27.35 4.32 -6.47
CA VAL A 7 26.45 4.39 -7.63
C VAL A 7 25.69 3.08 -7.81
N VAL A 8 26.39 1.94 -7.75
CA VAL A 8 25.75 0.62 -7.86
C VAL A 8 24.74 0.40 -6.74
N ALA A 9 25.11 0.67 -5.48
CA ALA A 9 24.19 0.53 -4.35
C ALA A 9 22.97 1.45 -4.49
N GLY A 10 23.14 2.68 -4.95
CA GLY A 10 22.05 3.62 -5.21
C GLY A 10 21.11 3.15 -6.32
N CYS A 11 21.63 2.61 -7.42
CA CYS A 11 20.81 2.02 -8.48
C CYS A 11 20.02 0.81 -7.97
N VAL A 12 20.67 -0.07 -7.21
CA VAL A 12 20.01 -1.24 -6.61
C VAL A 12 18.93 -0.81 -5.61
N LEU A 13 19.19 0.22 -4.79
CA LEU A 13 18.18 0.79 -3.89
C LEU A 13 16.96 1.26 -4.69
N ALA A 14 17.16 2.06 -5.75
CA ALA A 14 16.07 2.59 -6.56
C ALA A 14 15.23 1.46 -7.20
N ILE A 15 15.88 0.45 -7.76
CA ILE A 15 15.20 -0.73 -8.33
C ILE A 15 14.43 -1.47 -7.24
N THR A 16 15.05 -1.67 -6.06
CA THR A 16 14.40 -2.39 -4.96
C THR A 16 13.17 -1.65 -4.46
N VAL A 17 13.21 -0.32 -4.38
CA VAL A 17 12.04 0.50 -4.01
C VAL A 17 10.92 0.34 -5.04
N VAL A 18 11.22 0.39 -6.34
CA VAL A 18 10.21 0.18 -7.40
C VAL A 18 9.54 -1.18 -7.24
N VAL A 19 10.32 -2.24 -7.06
CA VAL A 19 9.80 -3.61 -6.88
C VAL A 19 9.02 -3.72 -5.56
N GLY A 20 9.54 -3.14 -4.48
CA GLY A 20 8.91 -3.13 -3.16
C GLY A 20 7.56 -2.43 -3.16
N LEU A 21 7.43 -1.32 -3.87
CA LEU A 21 6.14 -0.62 -4.03
C LEU A 21 5.12 -1.47 -4.79
N VAL A 22 5.53 -2.17 -5.85
CA VAL A 22 4.63 -3.10 -6.54
C VAL A 22 4.20 -4.22 -5.61
N ALA A 23 5.13 -4.81 -4.86
CA ALA A 23 4.81 -5.84 -3.87
C ALA A 23 3.89 -5.32 -2.76
N HIS A 24 4.06 -4.07 -2.33
CA HIS A 24 3.23 -3.39 -1.33
C HIS A 24 1.77 -3.32 -1.78
N GLU A 25 1.52 -2.76 -2.96
CA GLU A 25 0.16 -2.67 -3.52
C GLU A 25 -0.43 -4.06 -3.79
N CYS A 26 0.39 -5.01 -4.26
CA CYS A 26 -0.05 -6.39 -4.43
C CYS A 26 -0.46 -7.05 -3.11
N ALA A 27 0.18 -6.72 -1.98
CA ALA A 27 -0.18 -7.26 -0.67
C ALA A 27 -1.58 -6.81 -0.25
N HIS A 28 -1.90 -5.52 -0.42
CA HIS A 28 -3.26 -5.01 -0.20
C HIS A 28 -4.27 -5.72 -1.11
N ALA A 29 -4.01 -5.74 -2.42
CA ALA A 29 -4.89 -6.34 -3.41
C ALA A 29 -5.11 -7.84 -3.17
N ALA A 30 -4.09 -8.57 -2.72
CA ALA A 30 -4.19 -9.99 -2.40
C ALA A 30 -5.17 -10.24 -1.26
N VAL A 31 -5.08 -9.49 -0.16
CA VAL A 31 -6.02 -9.63 0.97
C VAL A 31 -7.43 -9.26 0.56
N LEU A 32 -7.62 -8.14 -0.16
CA LEU A 32 -8.95 -7.71 -0.62
C LEU A 32 -9.57 -8.75 -1.58
N ARG A 33 -8.78 -9.29 -2.50
CA ARG A 33 -9.23 -10.34 -3.44
C ARG A 33 -9.62 -11.62 -2.71
N LEU A 34 -8.82 -12.06 -1.74
CA LEU A 34 -9.12 -13.24 -0.91
C LEU A 34 -10.39 -13.05 -0.08
N ALA A 35 -10.67 -11.82 0.32
CA ALA A 35 -11.86 -11.46 1.08
C ALA A 35 -13.08 -11.12 0.21
N GLY A 36 -12.97 -11.18 -1.12
CA GLY A 36 -14.06 -10.87 -2.05
C GLY A 36 -14.47 -9.39 -2.08
N VAL A 37 -13.59 -8.48 -1.65
CA VAL A 37 -13.84 -7.04 -1.65
C VAL A 37 -13.42 -6.46 -2.99
N GLU A 38 -14.32 -5.74 -3.66
CA GLU A 38 -13.99 -5.03 -4.89
C GLU A 38 -12.97 -3.91 -4.63
N TYR A 39 -12.04 -3.72 -5.55
CA TYR A 39 -11.03 -2.67 -5.44
C TYR A 39 -10.69 -2.11 -6.82
N THR A 40 -10.21 -0.87 -6.82
CA THR A 40 -9.65 -0.23 -8.01
C THR A 40 -8.21 0.19 -7.77
N ILE A 41 -7.35 -0.04 -8.76
CA ILE A 41 -5.97 0.42 -8.72
C ILE A 41 -5.88 1.72 -9.51
N THR A 42 -5.44 2.78 -8.84
CA THR A 42 -5.16 4.07 -9.48
C THR A 42 -3.66 4.24 -9.59
N TYR A 43 -3.16 4.50 -10.80
CA TYR A 43 -1.75 4.80 -11.03
C TYR A 43 -1.54 6.32 -11.08
N PHE A 44 -0.51 6.79 -10.38
CA PHE A 44 -0.12 8.19 -10.25
C PHE A 44 -1.27 9.13 -9.82
N PRO A 45 -1.96 8.85 -8.70
CA PRO A 45 -2.98 9.74 -8.16
C PRO A 45 -2.41 11.13 -7.88
N GLY A 46 -3.14 12.19 -8.24
CA GLY A 46 -2.78 13.57 -7.90
C GLY A 46 -1.70 14.22 -8.79
N ARG A 47 -1.45 13.70 -10.00
CA ARG A 47 -0.47 14.25 -10.94
C ARG A 47 -0.67 15.75 -11.20
N THR A 48 0.24 16.57 -10.67
CA THR A 48 0.42 17.99 -11.04
C THR A 48 1.90 18.24 -11.36
N GLY A 49 2.32 17.95 -12.59
CA GLY A 49 3.70 18.20 -13.04
C GLY A 49 4.24 17.17 -14.04
N GLY A 50 5.28 17.56 -14.80
CA GLY A 50 5.99 16.71 -15.76
C GLY A 50 6.78 15.56 -15.11
N VAL A 51 7.77 15.01 -15.82
CA VAL A 51 8.53 13.80 -15.39
C VAL A 51 9.16 13.92 -13.98
N VAL A 52 9.61 15.10 -13.58
CA VAL A 52 10.16 15.33 -12.23
C VAL A 52 9.06 15.27 -11.16
N GLY A 53 7.88 15.80 -11.45
CA GLY A 53 6.71 15.68 -10.58
C GLY A 53 6.28 14.22 -10.41
N LEU A 54 6.37 13.41 -11.48
CA LEU A 54 6.08 11.97 -11.45
C LEU A 54 6.99 11.21 -10.49
N LEU A 55 8.30 11.50 -10.53
CA LEU A 55 9.28 10.85 -9.66
C LEU A 55 9.18 11.30 -8.19
N ALA A 56 8.71 12.54 -7.96
CA ALA A 56 8.54 13.09 -6.62
C ALA A 56 7.16 12.82 -6.01
N SER A 57 6.14 12.51 -6.81
CA SER A 57 4.78 12.27 -6.35
C SER A 57 4.67 10.88 -5.74
N CYS A 58 4.44 10.77 -4.45
CA CYS A 58 3.94 9.55 -3.81
C CYS A 58 2.47 9.77 -3.41
N PRO A 59 1.60 8.75 -3.56
CA PRO A 59 1.90 7.39 -4.03
C PRO A 59 1.92 7.25 -5.57
N TRP A 60 2.71 6.30 -6.10
CA TRP A 60 2.76 5.98 -7.55
C TRP A 60 1.66 5.03 -8.02
N ALA A 61 1.14 4.21 -7.12
CA ALA A 61 -0.05 3.42 -7.32
C ALA A 61 -0.77 3.33 -5.98
N ALA A 62 -2.09 3.21 -6.00
CA ALA A 62 -2.88 3.08 -4.79
C ALA A 62 -4.08 2.18 -5.04
N VAL A 63 -4.21 1.14 -4.21
CA VAL A 63 -5.38 0.25 -4.15
C VAL A 63 -6.47 0.91 -3.32
N HIS A 64 -7.59 1.23 -3.97
CA HIS A 64 -8.77 1.81 -3.32
C HIS A 64 -9.85 0.73 -3.17
N PRO A 65 -10.15 0.28 -1.94
CA PRO A 65 -11.26 -0.64 -1.72
C PRO A 65 -12.60 0.06 -2.01
N ARG A 66 -13.56 -0.67 -2.56
CA ARG A 66 -14.94 -0.23 -2.78
C ARG A 66 -15.89 -1.07 -1.92
N PRO A 67 -15.96 -0.80 -0.61
CA PRO A 67 -16.85 -1.55 0.26
C PRO A 67 -18.31 -1.26 -0.11
N THR A 68 -19.12 -2.32 -0.17
CA THR A 68 -20.57 -2.24 -0.42
C THR A 68 -21.38 -1.95 0.86
N GLY A 69 -20.70 -1.93 2.01
CA GLY A 69 -21.27 -1.71 3.34
C GLY A 69 -21.60 -3.03 4.07
N ARG A 70 -21.19 -4.17 3.52
CA ARG A 70 -21.43 -5.51 4.09
C ARG A 70 -20.16 -6.18 4.60
N GLU A 71 -19.01 -5.57 4.32
CA GLU A 71 -17.69 -6.08 4.61
C GLU A 71 -17.32 -5.88 6.08
N SER A 72 -16.59 -6.83 6.66
CA SER A 72 -16.11 -6.72 8.03
C SER A 72 -15.02 -5.64 8.15
N THR A 73 -15.09 -4.82 9.20
CA THR A 73 -14.00 -3.89 9.55
C THR A 73 -12.67 -4.61 9.74
N THR A 74 -12.68 -5.84 10.25
CA THR A 74 -11.47 -6.67 10.40
C THR A 74 -10.77 -6.93 9.08
N ILE A 75 -11.52 -7.17 7.99
CA ILE A 75 -10.95 -7.40 6.66
C ILE A 75 -10.21 -6.15 6.18
N LEU A 76 -10.82 -4.96 6.35
CA LEU A 76 -10.18 -3.70 5.98
C LEU A 76 -8.91 -3.44 6.80
N ARG A 77 -8.91 -3.78 8.09
CA ARG A 77 -7.72 -3.67 8.94
C ARG A 77 -6.60 -4.60 8.48
N VAL A 78 -6.91 -5.85 8.20
CA VAL A 78 -5.94 -6.84 7.71
C VAL A 78 -5.41 -6.42 6.34
N ALA A 79 -6.28 -5.94 5.45
CA ALA A 79 -5.88 -5.43 4.15
C ALA A 79 -4.91 -4.26 4.31
N ALA A 80 -5.21 -3.28 5.18
CA ALA A 80 -4.35 -2.12 5.43
C ALA A 80 -2.98 -2.50 6.05
N LEU A 81 -2.92 -3.56 6.85
CA LEU A 81 -1.67 -4.04 7.47
C LEU A 81 -0.93 -5.08 6.63
N ALA A 82 -1.49 -5.53 5.51
CA ALA A 82 -0.92 -6.58 4.67
C ALA A 82 0.53 -6.33 4.22
N PRO A 83 0.96 -5.08 3.89
CA PRO A 83 2.34 -4.83 3.48
C PRO A 83 3.40 -5.19 4.52
N LEU A 84 3.05 -5.23 5.82
CA LEU A 84 3.98 -5.64 6.87
C LEU A 84 4.51 -7.07 6.66
N LEU A 85 3.76 -7.92 5.96
CA LEU A 85 4.18 -9.28 5.62
C LEU A 85 5.43 -9.29 4.72
N LEU A 86 5.70 -8.22 3.98
CA LEU A 86 6.93 -8.09 3.19
C LEU A 86 8.18 -8.03 4.08
N ALA A 87 8.06 -7.68 5.35
CA ALA A 87 9.20 -7.70 6.27
C ALA A 87 9.68 -9.12 6.60
N VAL A 88 8.81 -10.13 6.50
CA VAL A 88 9.11 -11.54 6.85
C VAL A 88 10.33 -12.09 6.09
N PRO A 89 10.41 -12.02 4.74
CA PRO A 89 11.59 -12.50 4.03
C PRO A 89 12.87 -11.74 4.42
N ALA A 90 12.79 -10.43 4.65
CA ALA A 90 13.96 -9.64 5.04
C ALA A 90 14.51 -10.06 6.41
N PHE A 91 13.63 -10.20 7.42
CA PHE A 91 14.04 -10.66 8.74
C PHE A 91 14.44 -12.14 8.75
N GLY A 92 13.74 -13.00 8.02
CA GLY A 92 14.08 -14.42 7.90
C GLY A 92 15.46 -14.64 7.28
N LEU A 93 15.75 -13.94 6.19
CA LEU A 93 17.06 -13.98 5.54
C LEU A 93 18.15 -13.36 6.43
N GLY A 94 17.87 -12.24 7.09
CA GLY A 94 18.82 -11.61 8.03
C GLY A 94 19.15 -12.51 9.22
N ALA A 95 18.16 -13.17 9.82
CA ALA A 95 18.34 -14.07 10.95
C ALA A 95 19.02 -15.40 10.57
N SER A 96 18.97 -15.80 9.29
CA SER A 96 19.58 -17.05 8.83
C SER A 96 21.11 -17.05 8.85
N GLY A 97 21.75 -15.88 8.92
CA GLY A 97 23.21 -15.74 8.80
C GLY A 97 23.75 -15.99 7.39
N LEU A 98 22.89 -16.29 6.40
CA LEU A 98 23.28 -16.56 5.01
C LEU A 98 23.56 -15.28 4.21
N VAL A 99 23.16 -14.12 4.72
CA VAL A 99 23.22 -12.85 4.00
C VAL A 99 24.41 -12.02 4.48
N PRO A 100 25.34 -11.65 3.57
CA PRO A 100 26.51 -10.84 3.92
C PRO A 100 26.11 -9.37 4.10
N VAL A 101 25.69 -9.01 5.33
CA VAL A 101 25.25 -7.66 5.72
C VAL A 101 26.33 -6.57 5.61
N GLU A 102 27.60 -6.94 5.45
CA GLU A 102 28.68 -5.99 5.19
C GLU A 102 28.69 -5.44 3.75
N SER A 103 27.90 -6.04 2.85
CA SER A 103 27.79 -5.58 1.46
C SER A 103 26.88 -4.35 1.34
N PRO A 104 27.36 -3.21 0.83
CA PRO A 104 26.54 -2.02 0.60
C PRO A 104 25.32 -2.29 -0.30
N VAL A 105 25.45 -3.24 -1.23
CA VAL A 105 24.38 -3.67 -2.13
C VAL A 105 23.29 -4.41 -1.35
N VAL A 106 23.68 -5.34 -0.47
CA VAL A 106 22.74 -6.08 0.38
C VAL A 106 22.02 -5.13 1.33
N THR A 107 22.74 -4.19 1.92
CA THR A 107 22.16 -3.16 2.78
C THR A 107 21.18 -2.27 2.01
N ALA A 108 21.51 -1.87 0.79
CA ALA A 108 20.61 -1.11 -0.09
C ALA A 108 19.32 -1.88 -0.40
N VAL A 109 19.41 -3.18 -0.71
CA VAL A 109 18.24 -4.04 -0.91
C VAL A 109 17.40 -4.12 0.37
N GLY A 110 18.04 -4.41 1.50
CA GLY A 110 17.35 -4.52 2.79
C GLY A 110 16.60 -3.24 3.17
N ILE A 111 17.26 -2.08 3.06
CA ILE A 111 16.66 -0.77 3.33
C ILE A 111 15.50 -0.50 2.38
N GLY A 112 15.69 -0.65 1.06
CA GLY A 112 14.66 -0.37 0.08
C GLY A 112 13.42 -1.25 0.28
N TRP A 113 13.65 -2.55 0.53
CA TRP A 113 12.57 -3.51 0.74
C TRP A 113 11.81 -3.26 2.05
N LEU A 114 12.53 -3.07 3.16
CA LEU A 114 11.91 -2.81 4.47
C LEU A 114 11.19 -1.47 4.51
N ALA A 115 11.71 -0.44 3.83
CA ALA A 115 11.02 0.84 3.68
C ALA A 115 9.65 0.66 3.02
N CYS A 116 9.57 -0.20 1.99
CA CYS A 116 8.29 -0.53 1.34
C CYS A 116 7.41 -1.49 2.15
N ALA A 117 7.90 -2.14 3.21
CA ALA A 117 7.06 -2.97 4.07
C ALA A 117 6.25 -2.14 5.09
N LEU A 118 6.62 -0.87 5.28
CA LEU A 118 5.93 0.04 6.21
C LEU A 118 4.60 0.51 5.61
N PRO A 119 3.46 0.33 6.30
CA PRO A 119 2.18 0.90 5.88
C PRO A 119 2.25 2.43 5.86
N SER A 120 1.52 3.05 4.94
CA SER A 120 1.43 4.50 4.88
C SER A 120 0.60 5.06 6.05
N PRO A 121 0.66 6.37 6.33
CA PRO A 121 -0.22 7.00 7.31
C PRO A 121 -1.71 6.77 7.05
N GLN A 122 -2.11 6.68 5.77
CA GLN A 122 -3.48 6.38 5.38
C GLN A 122 -3.85 4.93 5.72
N ASP A 123 -2.96 3.97 5.48
CA ASP A 123 -3.19 2.56 5.83
C ASP A 123 -3.30 2.38 7.34
N PHE A 124 -2.44 3.06 8.11
CA PHE A 124 -2.58 3.09 9.57
C PHE A 124 -3.92 3.69 10.01
N SER A 125 -4.36 4.78 9.36
CA SER A 125 -5.69 5.35 9.63
C SER A 125 -6.81 4.33 9.39
N VAL A 126 -6.77 3.60 8.28
CA VAL A 126 -7.75 2.53 8.00
C VAL A 126 -7.65 1.40 9.03
N ALA A 127 -6.44 0.98 9.41
CA ALA A 127 -6.23 -0.08 10.40
C ALA A 127 -6.85 0.25 11.77
N PHE A 128 -6.80 1.52 12.22
CA PHE A 128 -7.41 1.92 13.49
C PHE A 128 -8.87 2.37 13.35
N TYR A 129 -9.21 3.04 12.26
CA TYR A 129 -10.48 3.73 12.06
C TYR A 129 -11.37 3.13 10.95
N ALA A 130 -11.18 1.86 10.58
CA ALA A 130 -11.98 1.16 9.55
C ALA A 130 -13.51 1.32 9.70
N HIS A 131 -14.02 1.45 10.93
CA HIS A 131 -15.44 1.68 11.20
C HIS A 131 -15.94 3.00 10.59
N ARG A 132 -15.17 4.09 10.72
CA ARG A 132 -15.52 5.41 10.17
C ARG A 132 -15.52 5.41 8.64
N ALA A 133 -14.59 4.68 8.02
CA ALA A 133 -14.52 4.55 6.56
C ALA A 133 -15.76 3.87 5.95
N LEU A 134 -16.37 2.92 6.68
CA LEU A 134 -17.61 2.26 6.26
C LEU A 134 -18.86 3.15 6.46
N GLU A 135 -18.86 3.98 7.51
CA GLU A 135 -19.96 4.91 7.81
C GLU A 135 -20.06 6.05 6.78
N GLU A 136 -18.92 6.60 6.33
CA GLU A 136 -18.86 7.62 5.27
C GLU A 136 -19.43 7.11 3.95
N THR A 137 -19.06 5.88 3.57
CA THR A 137 -19.54 5.24 2.33
C THR A 137 -21.05 4.96 2.36
N THR A 138 -21.61 4.70 3.54
CA THR A 138 -23.05 4.46 3.70
C THR A 138 -23.85 5.77 3.64
N SER A 139 -23.29 6.86 4.16
CA SER A 139 -23.94 8.18 4.17
C SER A 139 -23.97 8.84 2.79
N ASP A 140 -23.05 8.49 1.90
CA ASP A 140 -22.96 9.04 0.54
C ASP A 140 -23.90 8.35 -0.48
N LYS A 141 -24.65 7.32 -0.06
CA LYS A 141 -25.77 6.80 -0.85
C LYS A 141 -26.91 7.82 -0.78
N PRO A 142 -27.34 8.43 -1.90
CA PRO A 142 -28.47 9.32 -1.87
C PRO A 142 -29.69 8.53 -1.43
N ASN A 143 -30.31 8.96 -0.33
CA ASN A 143 -31.63 8.50 0.07
C ASN A 143 -32.62 8.90 -1.03
N THR A 144 -32.75 8.09 -2.08
CA THR A 144 -33.95 8.03 -2.91
C THR A 144 -35.07 7.38 -2.10
N ALA A 145 -35.43 8.01 -0.98
CA ALA A 145 -36.74 7.87 -0.40
C ALA A 145 -37.65 8.78 -1.24
N THR A 146 -38.26 8.20 -2.28
CA THR A 146 -39.42 8.81 -2.94
C THR A 146 -40.42 9.25 -1.87
N PRO A 147 -40.80 10.53 -1.78
CA PRO A 147 -41.87 10.93 -0.88
C PRO A 147 -43.15 10.26 -1.39
N VAL A 148 -43.75 9.43 -0.54
CA VAL A 148 -45.07 8.85 -0.79
C VAL A 148 -46.06 10.01 -0.87
N SER A 149 -46.45 10.36 -2.10
CA SER A 149 -47.57 11.26 -2.34
C SER A 149 -48.83 10.54 -1.89
N ARG A 150 -49.33 10.89 -0.70
CA ARG A 150 -50.75 10.70 -0.37
C ARG A 150 -51.51 11.78 -1.13
N ALA A 151 -52.30 11.35 -2.11
CA ALA A 151 -53.41 12.13 -2.62
C ALA A 151 -54.70 11.54 -2.04
N ASP A 152 -55.54 12.46 -1.59
CA ASP A 152 -56.87 12.27 -0.99
C ASP A 152 -57.90 11.71 -1.98
#